data_AF-A0A7K4IMI5-F1
#
_entry.id   AF-A0A7K4IMI5-F1
#
_cell.length_a   1.000
_cell.length_b   1.000
_cell.length_c   1.000
_cell.angle_alpha   90.00
_cell.angle_beta   90.00
_cell.angle_gamma   90.00
#
_symmetry.space_group_name_H-M   'P 1'
#
loop_
_entity.id
_entity.type
_entity.pdbx_description
1 polymer ?
#
loop_
_entity_poly.entity_id
_entity_poly.type
_entity_poly.pdbx_seq_one_letter_code
_entity_poly.pdbx_strand_id
1 'polypeptide(L)'
;MPLPPGTGDSTYLYALNEIFVPLAEEFKPEIIVANGGSDPHFADVLGDLNLTVKGFFGISRLIRETAQRVCDGRLVLMPGSGYNPAVLPACWFALIASVVGLDEIGVSDPFKAPEEPPQCRGTVEKTLDELKRLLRRHWSCFGGFSLNIVP
;
A
#
# COMPACT_ATOMS: atom_id res chain seq x y z
N MET A 1 -9.71 -0.92 3.12
CA MET A 1 -9.12 -1.91 4.06
C MET A 1 -8.76 -1.17 5.33
N PRO A 2 -9.42 -1.45 6.46
CA PRO A 2 -9.09 -0.80 7.71
C PRO A 2 -7.73 -1.31 8.20
N LEU A 3 -6.89 -0.41 8.71
CA LEU A 3 -5.60 -0.73 9.31
C LEU A 3 -5.59 -0.21 10.75
N PRO A 4 -5.01 -0.94 11.70
CA PRO A 4 -4.90 -0.47 13.08
C PRO A 4 -3.95 0.74 13.17
N PRO A 5 -4.19 1.66 14.11
CA PRO A 5 -3.23 2.69 14.47
C PRO A 5 -1.84 2.11 14.73
N GLY A 6 -0.81 2.83 14.29
CA GLY A 6 0.58 2.47 14.39
C GLY A 6 1.08 1.49 13.32
N THR A 7 0.24 1.09 12.35
CA THR A 7 0.69 0.27 11.21
C THR A 7 1.81 0.99 10.46
N GLY A 8 2.96 0.33 10.33
CA GLY A 8 4.14 0.81 9.63
C GLY A 8 4.32 0.17 8.26
N ASP A 9 5.47 0.45 7.65
CA ASP A 9 5.76 0.17 6.24
C ASP A 9 5.55 -1.29 5.83
N SER A 10 6.13 -2.23 6.58
CA SER A 10 6.15 -3.65 6.22
C SER A 10 4.75 -4.27 6.24
N THR A 11 3.95 -3.94 7.25
CA THR A 11 2.57 -4.42 7.40
C THR A 11 1.65 -3.76 6.38
N TYR A 12 1.83 -2.47 6.10
CA TYR A 12 1.07 -1.77 5.04
C TYR A 12 1.35 -2.36 3.65
N LEU A 13 2.63 -2.57 3.31
CA LEU A 13 3.04 -3.18 2.04
C LEU A 13 2.54 -4.61 1.89
N TYR A 14 2.57 -5.39 2.97
CA TYR A 14 1.97 -6.72 2.95
C TYR A 14 0.47 -6.65 2.65
N ALA A 15 -0.25 -5.77 3.32
CA ALA A 15 -1.69 -5.63 3.12
C ALA A 15 -2.04 -5.25 1.68
N LEU A 16 -1.24 -4.38 1.04
CA LEU A 16 -1.37 -4.09 -0.39
C LEU A 16 -1.05 -5.31 -1.28
N ASN A 17 0.02 -6.05 -0.99
CA ASN A 17 0.34 -7.27 -1.76
C ASN A 17 -0.77 -8.32 -1.70
N GLU A 18 -1.40 -8.49 -0.54
CA GLU A 18 -2.44 -9.50 -0.34
C GLU A 18 -3.80 -9.15 -0.95
N ILE A 19 -4.05 -7.87 -1.22
CA ILE A 19 -5.35 -7.37 -1.68
C ILE A 19 -5.25 -6.66 -3.03
N PHE A 20 -4.47 -5.59 -3.11
CA PHE A 20 -4.42 -4.75 -4.31
C PHE A 20 -3.83 -5.51 -5.51
N VAL A 21 -2.73 -6.22 -5.33
CA VAL A 21 -2.06 -6.94 -6.43
C VAL A 21 -2.95 -8.01 -7.07
N PRO A 22 -3.51 -9.00 -6.34
CA PRO A 22 -4.35 -10.02 -6.96
C PRO A 22 -5.63 -9.45 -7.57
N LEU A 23 -6.22 -8.41 -6.95
CA LEU A 23 -7.37 -7.72 -7.52
C LEU A 23 -7.02 -7.03 -8.84
N ALA A 24 -5.88 -6.34 -8.92
CA ALA A 24 -5.45 -5.68 -10.15
C ALA A 24 -5.15 -6.68 -11.27
N GLU A 25 -4.55 -7.83 -10.93
CA GLU A 25 -4.25 -8.91 -11.88
C GLU A 25 -5.50 -9.61 -12.41
N GLU A 26 -6.52 -9.83 -11.56
CA GLU A 26 -7.81 -10.37 -12.01
C GLU A 26 -8.63 -9.34 -12.79
N PHE A 27 -8.69 -8.09 -12.32
CA PHE A 27 -9.49 -7.03 -12.92
C PHE A 27 -8.96 -6.61 -14.31
N LYS A 28 -7.63 -6.61 -14.50
CA LYS A 28 -6.96 -6.16 -15.72
C LYS A 28 -7.38 -4.75 -16.15
N PRO A 29 -7.11 -3.73 -15.32
CA PRO A 29 -7.50 -2.36 -15.63
C PRO A 29 -6.80 -1.87 -16.91
N GLU A 30 -7.42 -0.94 -17.62
CA GLU A 30 -6.73 -0.21 -18.69
C GLU A 30 -5.77 0.86 -18.13
N ILE A 31 -6.01 1.36 -16.92
CA ILE A 31 -5.18 2.37 -16.25
C ILE A 31 -5.33 2.24 -14.73
N ILE A 32 -4.26 2.51 -13.99
CA ILE A 32 -4.31 2.64 -12.53
C ILE A 32 -4.25 4.12 -12.16
N VAL A 33 -5.16 4.57 -11.29
CA VAL A 33 -5.13 5.91 -10.70
C VAL A 33 -4.84 5.75 -9.20
N ALA A 34 -3.66 6.16 -8.77
CA ALA A 34 -3.24 6.12 -7.38
C ALA A 34 -3.47 7.49 -6.73
N ASN A 35 -4.49 7.56 -5.86
CA ASN A 35 -4.87 8.77 -5.13
C ASN A 35 -4.53 8.62 -3.64
N GLY A 36 -3.78 9.57 -3.09
CA GLY A 36 -3.38 9.60 -1.69
C GLY A 36 -2.18 10.52 -1.47
N GLY A 37 -1.70 10.65 -0.25
CA GLY A 37 -0.47 11.41 0.01
C GLY A 37 0.10 11.12 1.37
N SER A 38 0.53 12.15 2.09
CA SER A 38 1.46 11.97 3.22
C SER A 38 0.80 11.92 4.59
N ASP A 39 -0.53 11.99 4.70
CA ASP A 39 -1.21 11.86 5.99
C ASP A 39 -1.03 10.52 6.73
N PRO A 40 -0.61 9.40 6.09
CA PRO A 40 -0.24 8.20 6.83
C PRO A 40 1.15 8.26 7.49
N HIS A 41 1.89 9.35 7.30
CA HIS A 41 3.24 9.48 7.83
C HIS A 41 3.20 9.54 9.37
N PHE A 42 4.16 8.92 10.05
CA PHE A 42 4.18 8.83 11.53
C PHE A 42 4.24 10.17 12.28
N ALA A 43 4.59 11.24 11.56
CA ALA A 43 4.67 12.60 12.07
C ALA A 43 3.53 13.50 11.58
N ASP A 44 2.58 12.97 10.79
CA ASP A 44 1.39 13.73 10.44
C ASP A 44 0.53 13.98 11.69
N VAL A 45 -0.28 15.04 11.65
CA VAL A 45 -1.08 15.48 12.81
C VAL A 45 -2.53 14.97 12.76
N LEU A 46 -2.98 14.44 11.61
CA LEU A 46 -4.35 13.95 11.43
C LEU A 46 -4.44 12.43 11.33
N GLY A 47 -3.38 11.76 10.86
CA GLY A 47 -3.31 10.30 10.76
C GLY A 47 -2.65 9.66 11.98
N ASP A 48 -2.93 8.37 12.17
CA ASP A 48 -2.34 7.54 13.24
C ASP A 48 -1.55 6.34 12.66
N LEU A 49 -1.08 6.43 11.41
CA LEU A 49 -0.23 5.40 10.81
C LEU A 49 1.24 5.77 10.97
N ASN A 50 2.11 4.76 10.91
CA ASN A 50 3.54 4.91 11.14
C ASN A 50 4.35 4.80 9.84
N LEU A 51 3.80 5.27 8.71
CA LEU A 51 4.55 5.18 7.44
C LEU A 51 5.73 6.14 7.44
N THR A 52 6.82 5.67 6.85
CA THR A 52 8.04 6.47 6.63
C THR A 52 8.13 6.95 5.19
N VAL A 53 9.01 7.91 4.92
CA VAL A 53 9.38 8.31 3.56
C VAL A 53 9.79 7.11 2.70
N LYS A 54 10.51 6.14 3.29
CA LYS A 54 10.88 4.88 2.62
C LYS A 54 9.66 3.99 2.35
N GLY A 55 8.69 3.96 3.26
CA GLY A 55 7.40 3.29 3.08
C GLY A 55 6.64 3.81 1.87
N PHE A 56 6.50 5.14 1.74
CA PHE A 56 5.86 5.77 0.58
C PHE A 56 6.55 5.41 -0.75
N PHE A 57 7.88 5.37 -0.77
CA PHE A 57 8.63 4.90 -1.93
C PHE A 57 8.33 3.43 -2.29
N GLY A 58 8.28 2.56 -1.27
CA GLY A 58 7.92 1.15 -1.46
C GLY A 58 6.49 0.96 -1.98
N ILE A 59 5.54 1.75 -1.48
CA ILE A 59 4.12 1.68 -1.88
C ILE A 59 3.97 2.08 -3.36
N SER A 60 4.52 3.23 -3.73
CA SER A 60 4.48 3.71 -5.12
C SER A 60 5.25 2.77 -6.07
N ARG A 61 6.32 2.11 -5.57
CA ARG A 61 7.05 1.10 -6.34
C ARG A 61 6.18 -0.11 -6.64
N LEU A 62 5.49 -0.65 -5.63
CA LEU A 62 4.55 -1.77 -5.79
C LEU A 62 3.45 -1.43 -6.79
N ILE A 63 2.88 -0.22 -6.71
CA ILE A 63 1.84 0.25 -7.63
C ILE A 63 2.37 0.35 -9.06
N ARG A 64 3.55 0.94 -9.26
CA ARG A 64 4.20 1.05 -10.57
C ARG A 64 4.48 -0.32 -11.18
N GLU A 65 5.07 -1.24 -10.41
CA GLU A 65 5.36 -2.60 -10.87
C GLU A 65 4.09 -3.37 -11.20
N THR A 66 3.02 -3.18 -10.42
CA THR A 66 1.71 -3.76 -10.73
C THR A 66 1.15 -3.18 -12.03
N ALA A 67 1.19 -1.86 -12.22
CA ALA A 67 0.74 -1.20 -13.44
C ALA A 67 1.51 -1.70 -14.68
N GLN A 68 2.83 -1.90 -14.56
CA GLN A 68 3.65 -2.49 -15.62
C GLN A 68 3.16 -3.88 -16.03
N ARG A 69 2.72 -4.70 -15.07
CA ARG A 69 2.23 -6.07 -15.34
C ARG A 69 0.83 -6.10 -15.94
N VAL A 70 -0.08 -5.23 -15.49
CA VAL A 70 -1.53 -5.39 -15.78
C VAL A 70 -2.10 -4.37 -16.77
N CYS A 71 -1.42 -3.23 -16.98
CA CYS A 71 -1.92 -2.13 -17.82
C CYS A 71 -0.81 -1.41 -18.61
N ASP A 72 0.25 -2.13 -18.98
CA ASP A 72 1.41 -1.61 -19.74
C ASP A 72 2.04 -0.35 -19.13
N GLY A 73 2.01 -0.25 -17.80
CA GLY A 73 2.58 0.89 -17.06
C GLY A 73 1.72 2.16 -17.09
N ARG A 74 0.48 2.10 -17.59
CA ARG A 74 -0.46 3.25 -17.56
C ARG A 74 -0.89 3.53 -16.12
N LEU A 75 -0.25 4.54 -15.51
CA LEU A 75 -0.43 4.96 -14.13
C LEU A 75 -0.56 6.48 -14.04
N VAL A 76 -1.58 6.95 -13.32
CA VAL A 76 -1.69 8.34 -12.87
C VAL A 76 -1.49 8.37 -11.37
N LEU A 77 -0.49 9.12 -10.91
CA LEU A 77 -0.31 9.43 -9.50
C LEU A 77 -0.95 10.79 -9.19
N MET A 78 -1.84 10.83 -8.22
CA MET A 78 -2.47 12.04 -7.71
C MET A 78 -2.07 12.23 -6.25
N PRO A 79 -0.86 12.78 -5.98
CA PRO A 79 -0.44 13.07 -4.63
C PRO A 79 -1.28 14.24 -4.09
N GLY A 80 -1.93 14.02 -2.96
CA GLY A 80 -2.77 14.99 -2.26
C GLY A 80 -2.88 14.61 -0.79
N SER A 81 -3.36 15.50 0.09
CA SER A 81 -3.29 15.33 1.55
C SER A 81 -1.87 15.30 2.15
N GLY A 82 -1.81 15.42 3.47
CA GLY A 82 -0.59 15.71 4.24
C GLY A 82 -0.70 17.03 4.97
N TYR A 83 -0.50 16.99 6.28
CA TYR A 83 -0.80 18.09 7.19
C TYR A 83 0.38 18.46 8.08
N ASN A 84 1.52 17.76 7.92
CA ASN A 84 2.80 18.18 8.46
C ASN A 84 3.76 18.69 7.35
N PRO A 85 3.99 20.02 7.24
CA PRO A 85 4.88 20.60 6.24
C PRO A 85 6.34 20.13 6.30
N ALA A 86 6.81 19.62 7.45
CA ALA A 86 8.19 19.15 7.59
C ALA A 86 8.46 17.83 6.86
N VAL A 87 7.41 17.03 6.59
CA VAL A 87 7.54 15.69 5.99
C VAL A 87 6.84 15.60 4.63
N LEU A 88 5.83 16.46 4.39
CA LEU A 88 5.06 16.49 3.14
C LEU A 88 5.95 16.51 1.88
N PRO A 89 6.97 17.40 1.74
CA PRO A 89 7.80 17.41 0.54
C PRO A 89 8.56 16.10 0.31
N ALA A 90 9.10 15.49 1.37
CA ALA A 90 9.86 14.24 1.27
C ALA A 90 8.96 13.06 0.89
N CYS A 91 7.76 12.97 1.47
CA CYS A 91 6.79 11.92 1.15
C CYS A 91 6.28 12.05 -0.30
N TRP A 92 5.94 13.26 -0.75
CA TRP A 92 5.52 13.49 -2.13
C TRP A 92 6.64 13.18 -3.11
N PHE A 93 7.87 13.61 -2.80
CA PHE A 93 9.04 13.27 -3.58
C PHE A 93 9.22 11.74 -3.67
N ALA A 94 9.11 11.00 -2.56
CA ALA A 94 9.23 9.55 -2.56
C ALA A 94 8.18 8.85 -3.44
N LEU A 95 6.92 9.30 -3.39
CA LEU A 95 5.86 8.77 -4.26
C LEU A 95 6.18 9.01 -5.76
N ILE A 96 6.58 10.24 -6.11
CA ILE A 96 6.85 10.64 -7.49
C ILE A 96 8.12 9.97 -8.01
N ALA A 97 9.21 9.98 -7.23
CA ALA A 97 10.51 9.41 -7.58
C ALA A 97 10.36 7.94 -8.00
N SER A 98 9.59 7.17 -7.24
CA SER A 98 9.30 5.79 -7.62
C SER A 98 8.55 5.72 -8.94
N VAL A 99 7.45 6.45 -9.11
CA VAL A 99 6.64 6.38 -10.33
C VAL A 99 7.43 6.74 -11.60
N VAL A 100 8.35 7.71 -11.53
CA VAL A 100 9.21 8.08 -12.66
C VAL A 100 10.40 7.14 -12.88
N GLY A 101 10.53 6.08 -12.08
CA GLY A 101 11.47 4.98 -12.30
C GLY A 101 12.80 5.09 -11.55
N LEU A 102 12.89 5.89 -10.49
CA LEU A 102 14.08 5.84 -9.62
C LEU A 102 14.08 4.53 -8.82
N ASP A 103 15.27 3.97 -8.64
CA ASP A 103 15.51 2.78 -7.81
C ASP A 103 15.79 3.13 -6.35
N GLU A 104 16.25 4.36 -6.09
CA GLU A 104 16.56 4.90 -4.77
C GLU A 104 16.08 6.37 -4.66
N ILE A 105 15.73 6.80 -3.44
CA ILE A 105 15.22 8.16 -3.19
C ILE A 105 16.27 9.12 -2.64
N GLY A 106 17.32 8.62 -1.97
CA GLY A 106 18.34 9.48 -1.34
C GLY A 106 17.81 10.47 -0.30
N VAL A 107 16.56 10.33 0.15
CA VAL A 107 15.92 11.16 1.18
C VAL A 107 15.46 10.25 2.32
N SER A 108 15.57 10.73 3.55
CA SER A 108 15.16 10.01 4.76
C SER A 108 14.26 10.88 5.62
N ASP A 109 13.57 10.23 6.56
CA ASP A 109 12.75 10.91 7.55
C ASP A 109 13.60 11.85 8.43
N PRO A 110 13.08 13.05 8.75
CA PRO A 110 13.78 14.01 9.63
C PRO A 110 13.71 13.61 11.12
N PHE A 111 12.88 12.63 11.46
CA PHE A 111 12.64 12.16 12.82
C PHE A 111 12.80 10.64 12.88
N LYS A 112 13.09 10.10 14.07
CA LYS A 112 13.12 8.66 14.28
C LYS A 112 11.69 8.10 14.22
N ALA A 113 11.45 7.19 13.28
CA ALA A 113 10.17 6.49 13.19
C ALA A 113 9.91 5.69 14.48
N PRO A 114 8.66 5.66 14.98
CA PRO A 114 8.27 4.79 16.09
C PRO A 114 8.33 3.32 15.67
N GLU A 115 8.42 2.43 16.65
CA GLU A 115 8.26 1.00 16.41
C GLU A 115 6.78 0.67 16.16
N GLU A 116 6.51 -0.20 15.19
CA GLU A 116 5.15 -0.72 14.96
C GLU A 116 4.67 -1.50 16.20
N PRO A 117 3.46 -1.23 16.73
CA PRO A 117 2.91 -2.02 17.82
C PRO A 117 2.83 -3.52 17.45
N PRO A 118 3.28 -4.44 18.33
CA PRO A 118 3.40 -5.86 18.00
C PRO A 118 2.12 -6.53 17.49
N GLN A 119 0.95 -6.01 17.91
CA GLN A 119 -0.35 -6.51 17.50
C GLN A 119 -0.81 -6.09 16.10
N CYS A 120 -0.15 -5.09 15.47
CA CYS A 120 -0.60 -4.54 14.19
C CYS A 120 -0.63 -5.61 13.12
N ARG A 121 0.46 -6.36 12.95
CA ARG A 121 0.56 -7.43 11.95
C ARG A 121 -0.56 -8.47 12.06
N GLY A 122 -0.74 -9.04 13.24
CA GLY A 122 -1.78 -10.06 13.46
C GLY A 122 -3.21 -9.50 13.33
N THR A 123 -3.43 -8.22 13.65
CA THR A 123 -4.73 -7.55 13.42
C THR A 123 -5.01 -7.34 11.94
N VAL A 124 -3.98 -6.97 11.17
CA VAL A 124 -4.07 -6.83 9.73
C VAL A 124 -4.34 -8.18 9.08
N GLU A 125 -3.63 -9.24 9.42
CA GLU A 125 -3.88 -10.59 8.89
C GLU A 125 -5.33 -11.04 9.09
N LYS A 126 -5.88 -10.88 10.30
CA LYS A 126 -7.30 -11.17 10.57
C LYS A 126 -8.25 -10.32 9.73
N THR A 127 -7.92 -9.04 9.54
CA THR A 127 -8.69 -8.13 8.69
C THR A 127 -8.66 -8.56 7.23
N LEU A 128 -7.51 -9.01 6.75
CA LEU A 128 -7.32 -9.49 5.38
C LEU A 128 -8.07 -10.80 5.14
N ASP A 129 -8.04 -11.74 6.09
CA ASP A 129 -8.79 -12.99 5.99
C ASP A 129 -10.30 -12.73 5.86
N GLU A 130 -10.83 -11.83 6.70
CA GLU A 130 -12.23 -11.43 6.63
C GLU A 130 -12.55 -10.71 5.31
N LEU A 131 -11.67 -9.79 4.87
CA LEU A 131 -11.84 -9.08 3.61
C LEU A 131 -11.84 -10.05 2.42
N LYS A 132 -10.91 -10.99 2.35
CA LYS A 132 -10.87 -12.04 1.31
C LYS A 132 -12.11 -12.92 1.35
N ARG A 133 -12.60 -13.30 2.54
CA ARG A 133 -13.84 -14.07 2.71
C ARG A 133 -15.06 -13.32 2.15
N LEU A 134 -15.13 -12.00 2.32
CA LEU A 134 -16.19 -11.16 1.78
C LEU A 134 -16.06 -10.99 0.25
N LEU A 135 -14.84 -10.78 -0.24
CA LEU A 135 -14.53 -10.51 -1.63
C LEU A 135 -14.57 -11.75 -2.54
N ARG A 136 -14.34 -12.96 -2.02
CA ARG A 136 -14.32 -14.20 -2.83
C ARG A 136 -15.60 -14.50 -3.62
N ARG A 137 -16.71 -13.86 -3.25
CA ARG A 137 -17.99 -13.95 -4.00
C ARG A 137 -17.96 -13.17 -5.32
N HIS A 138 -17.02 -12.23 -5.44
CA HIS A 138 -16.88 -11.32 -6.58
C HIS A 138 -15.53 -11.49 -7.28
N TRP A 139 -14.52 -12.03 -6.59
CA TRP A 139 -13.14 -12.13 -7.06
C TRP A 139 -12.63 -13.56 -6.89
N SER A 140 -12.38 -14.23 -8.01
CA SER A 140 -11.93 -15.62 -8.07
C SER A 140 -10.52 -15.81 -7.50
N CYS A 141 -9.68 -14.77 -7.49
CA CYS A 141 -8.36 -14.77 -6.88
C CYS A 141 -8.40 -15.06 -5.37
N PHE A 142 -9.56 -14.89 -4.73
CA PHE A 142 -9.79 -15.22 -3.31
C PHE A 142 -10.65 -16.48 -3.10
N GLY A 143 -10.99 -17.21 -4.17
CA GLY A 143 -11.88 -18.38 -4.15
C GLY A 143 -11.23 -19.72 -3.78
N GLY A 144 -9.93 -19.75 -3.47
CA GLY A 144 -9.17 -20.99 -3.29
C GLY A 144 -9.31 -21.66 -1.92
N PHE A 145 -10.32 -22.53 -1.77
CA PHE A 145 -10.22 -23.90 -1.22
C PHE A 145 -11.54 -24.63 -1.55
N SER A 146 -11.76 -24.95 -2.83
CA SER A 146 -12.66 -26.04 -3.18
C SER A 146 -11.90 -27.34 -2.91
N LEU A 147 -12.34 -28.09 -1.90
CA LEU A 147 -11.87 -29.45 -1.64
C LEU A 147 -11.85 -30.25 -2.94
N ASN A 148 -10.70 -30.83 -3.28
CA ASN A 148 -10.61 -31.92 -4.23
C ASN A 148 -11.52 -33.05 -3.74
N ILE A 149 -12.75 -33.12 -4.27
CA ILE A 149 -13.51 -34.37 -4.26
C ILE A 149 -12.84 -35.22 -5.32
N VAL A 150 -11.93 -36.08 -4.88
CA VAL A 150 -11.38 -37.17 -5.68
C VAL A 150 -12.55 -38.13 -6.00
N PRO A 151 -12.71 -38.58 -7.26
CA PRO A 151 -13.81 -39.46 -7.66
C PRO A 151 -13.78 -40.84 -7.00
#